data_AF-H2CEF9-F1
#
_entry.id   AF-H2CEF9-F1
#
_cell.length_a   1.000
_cell.length_b   1.000
_cell.length_c   1.000
_cell.angle_alpha   90.00
_cell.angle_beta   90.00
_cell.angle_gamma   90.00
#
_symmetry.space_group_name_H-M   'P 1'
#
loop_
_entity.id
_entity.type
_entity.pdbx_description
1 polymer ?
#
loop_
_entity_poly.entity_id
_entity_poly.type
_entity_poly.pdbx_seq_one_letter_code
_entity_poly.pdbx_strand_id
1 'polypeptide(L)' 'MSENQEPKRKKINKMTAAEIDTALKKTEEHMKGLTSRYARSLLERKAELAGK' A
#
# COMPACT_ATOMS: atom_id res chain seq x y z
N MET A 1 -18.97 -25.16 -3.94
CA MET A 1 -19.26 -23.71 -4.11
C MET A 1 -18.52 -22.95 -3.03
N SER A 2 -17.94 -21.82 -3.41
CA SER A 2 -17.13 -20.89 -2.59
C SER A 2 -15.62 -21.14 -2.60
N GLU A 3 -15.02 -20.98 -3.79
CA GLU A 3 -13.66 -20.48 -3.93
C GLU A 3 -13.59 -19.07 -3.32
N ASN A 4 -13.27 -19.00 -2.02
CA ASN A 4 -12.98 -17.76 -1.34
C ASN A 4 -11.55 -17.34 -1.73
N GLN A 5 -11.37 -16.93 -2.99
CA GLN A 5 -10.13 -16.30 -3.42
C GLN A 5 -10.08 -14.92 -2.76
N GLU A 6 -9.55 -14.86 -1.54
CA GLU A 6 -9.16 -13.59 -0.93
C GLU A 6 -8.36 -12.82 -1.99
N PRO A 7 -8.73 -11.57 -2.31
CA PRO A 7 -8.07 -10.84 -3.37
C PRO A 7 -6.59 -10.76 -3.02
N LYS A 8 -5.75 -11.42 -3.83
CA LYS A 8 -4.29 -11.40 -3.67
C LYS A 8 -3.87 -9.95 -3.56
N ARG A 9 -3.41 -9.56 -2.36
CA ARG A 9 -2.95 -8.19 -2.11
C ARG A 9 -1.89 -7.87 -3.16
N LYS A 10 -2.14 -6.85 -3.98
CA LYS A 10 -1.18 -6.41 -4.98
C LYS A 10 0.15 -6.12 -4.28
N LYS A 11 1.26 -6.59 -4.87
CA LYS A 11 2.59 -6.23 -4.37
C LYS A 11 2.77 -4.73 -4.47
N ILE A 12 3.39 -4.09 -3.47
CA ILE A 12 3.63 -2.63 -3.44
C ILE A 12 4.32 -2.16 -4.73
N ASN A 13 5.30 -2.92 -5.25
CA ASN A 13 6.00 -2.58 -6.48
C ASN A 13 5.10 -2.53 -7.73
N LYS A 14 3.93 -3.17 -7.68
CA LYS A 14 2.93 -3.17 -8.75
C LYS A 14 1.79 -2.17 -8.51
N MET A 15 1.81 -1.44 -7.39
CA MET A 15 0.83 -0.40 -7.12
C MET A 15 1.18 0.88 -7.86
N THR A 16 0.17 1.57 -8.35
CA THR A 16 0.28 2.93 -8.89
C THR A 16 0.33 3.96 -7.75
N ALA A 17 0.71 5.20 -8.06
CA ALA A 17 0.75 6.27 -7.06
C ALA A 17 -0.61 6.45 -6.34
N ALA A 18 -1.72 6.39 -7.08
CA ALA A 18 -3.07 6.49 -6.52
C ALA A 18 -3.43 5.31 -5.60
N GLU A 19 -3.02 4.10 -5.95
CA GLU A 19 -3.23 2.91 -5.10
C GLU A 19 -2.39 2.98 -3.81
N ILE A 20 -1.16 3.50 -3.91
CA ILE A 20 -0.27 3.71 -2.76
C ILE A 20 -0.86 4.73 -1.81
N ASP A 21 -1.39 5.85 -2.31
CA ASP A 21 -2.05 6.86 -1.48
C ASP A 21 -3.27 6.31 -0.74
N THR A 22 -4.08 5.51 -1.44
CA THR A 22 -5.24 4.84 -0.84
C THR A 22 -4.79 3.85 0.24
N ALA A 23 -3.71 3.10 0.00
CA ALA A 23 -3.16 2.18 0.96
C ALA A 23 -2.54 2.90 2.17
N LEU A 24 -1.88 4.04 1.97
CA LEU A 24 -1.32 4.87 3.05
C LEU A 24 -2.43 5.41 3.95
N LYS A 25 -3.51 5.96 3.38
CA LYS A 25 -4.67 6.42 4.15
C LYS A 25 -5.28 5.32 5.01
N LYS A 26 -5.55 4.15 4.42
CA LYS A 26 -6.05 2.99 5.17
C LYS A 26 -5.07 2.57 6.27
N THR A 27 -3.77 2.57 5.97
CA THR A 27 -2.75 2.19 6.94
C THR A 27 -2.69 3.17 8.11
N GLU A 28 -2.79 4.46 7.83
CA GLU A 28 -2.82 5.53 8.84
C GLU A 28 -4.09 5.44 9.71
N GLU A 29 -5.26 5.22 9.10
CA GLU A 29 -6.54 5.05 9.80
C GLU A 29 -6.55 3.81 10.71
N HIS A 30 -6.06 2.67 10.20
CA HIS A 30 -6.08 1.41 10.95
C HIS A 30 -4.95 1.29 11.98
N MET A 31 -3.76 1.84 11.70
CA MET A 31 -2.58 1.71 12.57
C MET A 31 -2.26 2.99 13.35
N LYS A 32 -3.10 4.03 13.25
CA LYS A 32 -2.92 5.35 13.89
C LYS A 32 -1.54 5.95 13.61
N GLY A 33 -1.02 5.73 12.39
CA GLY A 33 0.27 6.26 11.96
C GLY A 33 0.96 5.43 10.86
N LEU A 34 2.06 5.99 10.36
CA LEU A 34 2.85 5.42 9.26
C LEU A 34 4.17 4.77 9.72
N THR A 35 4.22 4.32 10.98
CA THR A 35 5.44 3.77 11.58
C THR A 35 5.71 2.32 11.19
N SER A 36 4.70 1.60 10.70
CA SER A 36 4.80 0.19 10.32
C SER A 36 5.73 -0.06 9.14
N ARG A 37 6.28 -1.27 9.06
CA ARG A 37 7.10 -1.70 7.90
C ARG A 37 6.34 -1.55 6.58
N TYR A 38 5.04 -1.84 6.58
CA TYR A 38 4.20 -1.70 5.39
C TYR A 38 4.06 -0.24 4.95
N ALA A 39 3.78 0.67 5.89
CA ALA A 39 3.68 2.11 5.61
C ALA A 39 5.00 2.68 5.05
N ARG A 40 6.14 2.28 5.63
CA ARG A 40 7.47 2.70 5.14
C ARG A 40 7.69 2.25 3.69
N SER A 41 7.40 0.99 3.37
CA SER A 41 7.53 0.50 1.99
C SER A 41 6.59 1.19 1.01
N LEU A 42 5.39 1.60 1.44
CA LEU A 42 4.49 2.41 0.61
C LEU A 42 5.06 3.81 0.34
N LEU A 43 5.62 4.47 1.36
CA LEU A 43 6.25 5.79 1.23
C LEU A 43 7.49 5.73 0.32
N GLU A 44 8.35 4.73 0.49
CA GLU A 44 9.52 4.49 -0.37
C GLU A 44 9.08 4.33 -1.82
N ARG A 45 8.07 3.49 -2.09
CA ARG A 45 7.57 3.30 -3.45
C ARG A 45 6.94 4.56 -4.03
N LYS A 46 6.26 5.36 -3.22
CA LYS A 46 5.72 6.66 -3.64
C LYS A 46 6.85 7.62 -4.02
N ALA A 47 7.93 7.67 -3.23
CA ALA A 47 9.09 8.50 -3.51
C ALA A 47 9.81 8.05 -4.80
N GLU A 48 9.96 6.74 -5.02
CA GLU A 48 10.51 6.18 -6.26
C GLU A 48 9.69 6.56 -7.50
N LEU A 49 8.35 6.62 -7.39
CA LEU A 49 7.48 7.01 -8.49
C LEU A 49 7.47 8.53 -8.73
N ALA A 50 7.77 9.35 -7.72
CA ALA A 50 7.81 10.80 -7.83
C ALA A 50 9.18 11.32 -8.33
N GLY A 51 10.26 10.59 -8.06
CA GLY A 51 11.61 10.93 -8.53
C GLY A 51 11.97 10.42 -9.92
N LYS A 52 10.99 9.89 -10.67
CA LYS A 52 11.16 9.25 -11.97
C LYS A 52 10.38 10.01 -13.04
#